data_AF-A0A960SHD4-F1
#
_entry.id   AF-A0A960SHD4-F1
#
_cell.length_a   1.000
_cell.length_b   1.000
_cell.length_c   1.000
_cell.angle_alpha   90.00
_cell.angle_beta   90.00
_cell.angle_gamma   90.00
#
_symmetry.space_group_name_H-M   'P 1'
#
loop_
_entity.id
_entity.type
_entity.pdbx_description
1 polymer ?
#
loop_
_entity_poly.entity_id
_entity_poly.type
_entity_poly.pdbx_seq_one_letter_code
_entity_poly.pdbx_strand_id
1 'polypeptide(L)' 'MSVNHSWKDPQHPHPDLVYGQDVIATSEPHATEAGLEVFQKGGNAVDAALAAAITLTVTEPN' A
#
# COMPACT_ATOMS: atom_id res chain seq x y z
N MET A 1 -3.48 7.27 -21.98
CA MET A 1 -4.67 6.49 -21.59
C MET A 1 -5.27 7.21 -20.38
N SER A 2 -6.39 7.91 -20.58
CA SER A 2 -6.98 8.80 -19.57
C SER A 2 -7.93 7.98 -18.69
N VAL A 3 -7.57 7.78 -17.42
CA VAL A 3 -8.52 7.26 -16.42
C VAL A 3 -9.35 8.44 -15.90
N ASN A 4 -10.55 8.58 -16.45
CA ASN A 4 -11.57 9.51 -15.95
C ASN A 4 -12.39 8.80 -14.86
N HIS A 5 -12.10 9.07 -13.58
CA HIS A 5 -13.04 8.80 -12.50
C HIS A 5 -13.07 9.99 -11.54
N SER A 6 -14.03 10.90 -11.78
CA SER A 6 -14.33 11.97 -10.84
C SER A 6 -15.01 11.39 -9.60
N TRP A 7 -14.22 11.00 -8.60
CA TRP A 7 -14.68 10.76 -7.23
C TRP A 7 -14.97 12.11 -6.55
N LYS A 8 -15.98 12.83 -7.02
CA LYS A 8 -16.44 14.06 -6.38
C LYS A 8 -17.43 13.69 -5.28
N ASP A 9 -16.91 13.46 -4.08
CA ASP A 9 -17.72 13.49 -2.85
C ASP A 9 -17.73 14.93 -2.32
N PRO A 10 -18.83 15.69 -2.44
CA PRO A 10 -18.88 17.09 -2.02
C PRO A 10 -18.90 17.27 -0.50
N GLN A 11 -18.99 16.20 0.30
CA GLN A 11 -19.31 16.27 1.73
C GLN A 11 -18.21 15.74 2.66
N HIS A 12 -17.08 15.26 2.15
CA HIS A 12 -15.99 14.75 2.99
C HIS A 12 -14.61 15.32 2.57
N PRO A 13 -13.89 16.00 3.48
CA PRO A 13 -12.47 16.25 3.31
C PRO A 13 -11.72 14.94 3.61
N HIS A 14 -11.64 14.06 2.60
CA HIS A 14 -10.86 12.82 2.73
C HIS A 14 -9.35 13.13 2.68
N PRO A 15 -8.51 12.40 3.44
CA PRO A 15 -7.07 12.44 3.21
C PRO A 15 -6.77 12.12 1.75
N ASP A 16 -5.74 12.76 1.19
CA ASP A 16 -5.37 12.65 -0.22
C ASP A 16 -5.38 11.18 -0.68
N LEU A 17 -6.23 10.87 -1.64
CA LEU A 17 -6.34 9.51 -2.19
C LEU A 17 -5.06 9.20 -2.95
N VAL A 18 -4.26 8.26 -2.43
CA VAL A 18 -3.07 7.77 -3.11
C VAL A 18 -3.46 6.62 -4.03
N TYR A 19 -3.11 6.75 -5.31
CA TYR A 19 -3.30 5.72 -6.33
C TYR A 19 -2.02 5.57 -7.15
N GLY A 20 -1.74 4.36 -7.58
CA GLY A 20 -0.57 4.01 -8.37
C GLY A 20 -0.79 2.70 -9.12
N GLN A 21 0.13 2.39 -10.04
CA GLN A 21 0.15 1.09 -10.72
C GLN A 21 0.29 -0.05 -9.69
N ASP A 22 1.10 0.20 -8.66
CA ASP A 22 1.38 -0.71 -7.56
C ASP A 22 1.26 0.07 -6.24
N VAL A 23 0.46 -0.44 -5.31
CA VAL A 23 0.16 0.21 -4.02
C VAL A 23 0.25 -0.81 -2.91
N ILE A 24 0.90 -0.43 -1.82
CA ILE A 24 0.96 -1.21 -0.58
C ILE A 24 0.51 -0.29 0.54
N ALA A 25 -0.40 -0.79 1.38
CA ALA A 25 -0.97 -0.06 2.49
C ALA A 25 -1.00 -0.95 3.74
N THR A 26 -0.37 -0.47 4.81
CA THR A 26 -0.33 -1.12 6.13
C THR A 26 -0.49 -0.08 7.23
N SER A 27 -0.83 -0.53 8.44
CA SER A 27 -0.90 0.33 9.64
C SER A 27 0.48 0.84 10.06
N GLU A 28 1.52 0.05 9.83
CA GLU A 28 2.92 0.39 10.13
C GLU A 28 3.71 0.82 8.88
N PRO A 29 4.38 1.98 8.86
CA PRO A 29 5.19 2.42 7.70
C PRO A 29 6.34 1.46 7.32
N HIS A 30 7.02 0.84 8.28
CA HIS A 30 8.08 -0.13 7.99
C HIS A 30 7.58 -1.38 7.27
N ALA A 31 6.35 -1.81 7.52
CA ALA A 31 5.75 -2.94 6.80
C ALA A 31 5.41 -2.56 5.35
N THR A 32 4.94 -1.32 5.13
CA THR A 32 4.72 -0.80 3.76
C THR A 32 6.04 -0.73 2.99
N GLU A 33 7.11 -0.25 3.62
CA GLU A 33 8.44 -0.16 3.01
C GLU A 33 9.00 -1.54 2.65
N ALA A 34 8.90 -2.52 3.55
CA ALA A 34 9.36 -3.89 3.29
C ALA A 34 8.61 -4.56 2.12
N GLY A 35 7.28 -4.40 2.06
CA GLY A 35 6.49 -4.86 0.94
C GLY A 35 6.91 -4.20 -0.38
N LEU A 36 7.17 -2.88 -0.34
CA LEU A 36 7.55 -2.11 -1.51
C LEU A 36 8.94 -2.52 -2.03
N GLU A 37 9.89 -2.78 -1.13
CA GLU A 37 11.22 -3.26 -1.49
C GLU A 37 11.16 -4.63 -2.20
N VAL A 38 10.35 -5.56 -1.70
CA VAL A 38 10.19 -6.89 -2.33
C VAL A 38 9.52 -6.77 -3.70
N PHE A 39 8.51 -5.92 -3.82
CA PHE A 39 7.87 -5.64 -5.11
C PHE A 39 8.87 -5.02 -6.12
N GLN A 40 9.66 -4.03 -5.69
CA GLN A 40 10.69 -3.38 -6.52
C GLN A 40 11.81 -4.33 -6.95
N LYS A 41 12.10 -5.37 -6.17
CA LYS A 41 13.05 -6.43 -6.52
C LYS A 41 12.50 -7.44 -7.54
N GLY A 42 11.28 -7.23 -8.05
CA GLY A 42 10.62 -8.09 -9.04
C GLY A 42 9.72 -9.17 -8.43
N GLY A 43 9.41 -9.07 -7.13
CA GLY A 43 8.39 -9.89 -6.49
C GLY A 43 6.98 -9.53 -6.97
N ASN A 44 6.06 -10.48 -6.91
CA ASN A 44 4.66 -10.23 -7.25
C ASN A 44 3.89 -9.61 -6.05
N ALA A 45 2.60 -9.32 -6.25
CA ALA A 45 1.75 -8.75 -5.21
C ALA A 45 1.63 -9.65 -3.95
N VAL A 46 1.67 -10.97 -4.12
CA VAL A 46 1.65 -11.94 -3.01
C VAL A 46 2.96 -11.93 -2.24
N ASP A 47 4.11 -11.85 -2.93
CA ASP A 47 5.43 -11.76 -2.29
C ASP A 47 5.54 -10.46 -1.47
N ALA A 48 5.06 -9.36 -2.03
CA ALA A 48 5.02 -8.06 -1.36
C ALA A 48 4.10 -8.06 -0.13
N ALA A 49 2.91 -8.68 -0.24
CA ALA A 49 1.99 -8.85 0.89
C ALA A 49 2.59 -9.75 1.97
N LEU A 50 3.30 -10.81 1.60
CA LEU A 50 3.97 -11.71 2.54
C LEU A 50 5.09 -10.99 3.30
N ALA A 51 5.91 -10.20 2.61
CA ALA A 51 6.96 -9.40 3.22
C ALA A 51 6.39 -8.39 4.23
N ALA A 52 5.33 -7.67 3.84
CA ALA A 52 4.64 -6.75 4.74
C ALA A 52 4.07 -7.47 5.97
N ALA A 53 3.39 -8.61 5.79
CA ALA A 53 2.82 -9.40 6.88
C ALA A 53 3.88 -9.93 7.86
N ILE A 54 5.02 -10.39 7.35
CA ILE A 54 6.15 -10.82 8.20
C ILE A 54 6.69 -9.64 9.01
N THR A 55 6.88 -8.47 8.39
CA THR A 55 7.33 -7.27 9.12
C THR A 55 6.34 -6.87 10.21
N LEU A 56 5.03 -6.97 9.95
CA LEU A 56 4.00 -6.69 10.96
C LEU A 56 4.12 -7.59 12.18
N THR A 57 4.58 -8.84 12.07
CA THR A 57 4.81 -9.70 13.26
C THR A 57 5.84 -9.13 14.23
N VAL A 58 6.71 -8.24 13.77
CA VAL A 58 7.76 -7.61 14.56
C VAL A 58 7.35 -6.21 15.00
N THR A 59 6.75 -5.43 14.09
CA THR A 59 6.40 -4.04 14.34
C THR A 59 5.04 -3.86 15.03
N GLU A 60 4.12 -4.82 14.82
CA GLU A 60 2.76 -4.84 15.37
C GLU A 60 2.38 -6.25 15.92
N PRO A 61 2.97 -6.70 17.04
CA PRO A 61 2.79 -8.07 17.52
C PRO A 61 1.47 -8.35 18.28
N ASN A 62 0.47 -7.46 18.21
CA ASN A 62 -0.70 -7.45 19.10
C ASN A 62 -2.03 -7.45 18.36
#